data_AF-A0A533WPW1-F1
#
_entry.id   AF-A0A533WPW1-F1
#
_cell.length_a   1.000
_cell.length_b   1.000
_cell.length_c   1.000
_cell.angle_alpha   90.00
_cell.angle_beta   90.00
_cell.angle_gamma   90.00
#
_symmetry.space_group_name_H-M   'P 1'
#
loop_
_entity.id
_entity.type
_entity.pdbx_description
1 polymer ?
#
loop_
_entity_poly.entity_id
_entity_poly.type
_entity_poly.pdbx_seq_one_letter_code
_entity_poly.pdbx_strand_id
1 'polypeptide(L)'
;MTSWFFPIIIVTATIILAGMISGISPVFAESWYPGQGLKQGDYFRYNVCWTDHNNCDFFEIDFWVKSKTLDGNGWNLEFAAIDGSIKQKGAVTIGMITPDPMYPTPNISDYTNVYKNTIAWLDSCATSETPKDFSLLAWCRNGGVGGQTVSPEGQTDVTVHAGKFKAWIFLNYWKQEIVQQNRSS
;
A
#
# COMPACT_ATOMS: atom_id res chain seq x y z
N MET A 1 -43.83 -44.92 -46.86
CA MET A 1 -44.41 -43.72 -47.52
C MET A 1 -43.98 -42.53 -46.66
N THR A 2 -42.77 -42.01 -46.92
CA THR A 2 -42.53 -40.72 -47.60
C THR A 2 -43.08 -39.57 -46.77
N SER A 3 -42.29 -39.07 -45.81
CA SER A 3 -41.36 -37.95 -45.97
C SER A 3 -42.08 -36.68 -46.39
N TRP A 4 -41.95 -35.63 -45.57
CA TRP A 4 -41.34 -34.37 -45.97
C TRP A 4 -40.98 -33.58 -44.71
N PHE A 5 -39.74 -33.75 -44.27
CA PHE A 5 -39.08 -32.79 -43.40
C PHE A 5 -38.79 -31.54 -44.25
N PHE A 6 -39.36 -30.39 -43.88
CA PHE A 6 -38.91 -29.10 -44.40
C PHE A 6 -37.69 -28.65 -43.58
N PRO A 7 -36.48 -28.52 -44.17
CA PRO A 7 -35.40 -27.83 -43.50
C PRO A 7 -35.68 -26.33 -43.59
N ILE A 8 -36.10 -25.71 -42.48
CA ILE A 8 -36.05 -24.25 -42.37
C ILE A 8 -34.60 -23.88 -42.12
N ILE A 9 -33.91 -23.48 -43.19
CA ILE A 9 -32.62 -22.82 -43.12
C ILE A 9 -32.90 -21.37 -42.69
N ILE A 10 -32.70 -21.07 -41.41
CA ILE A 10 -32.63 -19.69 -40.93
C ILE A 10 -31.19 -19.23 -41.10
N VAL A 11 -30.90 -18.59 -42.24
CA VAL A 11 -29.73 -17.72 -42.39
C VAL A 11 -30.08 -16.40 -41.72
N THR A 12 -29.77 -16.24 -40.44
CA THR A 12 -29.78 -14.92 -39.79
C THR A 12 -28.35 -14.44 -39.64
N ALA A 13 -28.10 -13.29 -40.25
CA ALA A 13 -26.81 -12.64 -40.34
C ALA A 13 -26.11 -12.56 -38.98
N THR A 14 -24.87 -13.03 -38.94
CA THR A 14 -23.92 -12.70 -37.89
C THR A 14 -23.71 -11.18 -37.86
N ILE A 15 -24.40 -10.49 -36.95
CA ILE A 15 -23.88 -9.25 -36.41
C ILE A 15 -22.92 -9.68 -35.30
N ILE A 16 -21.63 -9.76 -35.63
CA ILE A 16 -20.57 -9.67 -34.62
C ILE A 16 -20.67 -8.26 -34.07
N LEU A 17 -21.55 -8.07 -33.08
CA LEU A 17 -21.34 -6.99 -32.15
C LEU A 17 -20.12 -7.43 -31.36
N ALA A 18 -18.95 -6.94 -31.76
CA ALA A 18 -17.83 -6.75 -30.85
C ALA A 18 -18.30 -5.75 -29.78
N GLY A 19 -19.24 -6.19 -28.95
CA GLY A 19 -19.59 -5.55 -27.71
C GLY A 19 -18.32 -5.61 -26.90
N MET A 20 -17.69 -4.46 -26.75
CA MET A 20 -16.61 -4.25 -25.83
C MET A 20 -17.02 -4.84 -24.48
N ILE A 21 -16.54 -6.04 -24.19
CA ILE A 21 -16.19 -6.36 -22.81
C ILE A 21 -14.98 -5.46 -22.57
N SER A 22 -15.25 -4.18 -22.26
CA SER A 22 -14.25 -3.36 -21.58
C SER A 22 -13.83 -4.19 -20.40
N GLY A 23 -12.57 -4.63 -20.44
CA GLY A 23 -12.05 -5.68 -19.59
C GLY A 23 -12.55 -5.50 -18.17
N ILE A 24 -13.34 -6.46 -17.71
CA ILE A 24 -13.21 -6.84 -16.31
C ILE A 24 -11.80 -7.40 -16.28
N SER A 25 -10.80 -6.53 -16.06
CA SER A 25 -9.53 -6.99 -15.56
C SER A 25 -9.90 -7.90 -14.40
N PRO A 26 -9.46 -9.16 -14.38
CA PRO A 26 -9.58 -9.93 -13.18
C PRO A 26 -9.08 -9.02 -12.06
N VAL A 27 -9.85 -8.91 -10.99
CA VAL A 27 -9.32 -8.45 -9.70
C VAL A 27 -8.28 -9.50 -9.36
N PHE A 28 -7.11 -9.38 -9.98
CA PHE A 28 -5.95 -10.17 -9.66
C PHE A 28 -5.61 -9.69 -8.27
N ALA A 29 -5.91 -10.53 -7.30
CA ALA A 29 -5.00 -10.89 -6.24
C ALA A 29 -3.63 -10.20 -6.43
N GLU A 30 -3.50 -8.97 -5.93
CA GLU A 30 -2.29 -8.17 -6.03
C GLU A 30 -1.55 -8.35 -4.72
N SER A 31 -0.63 -9.31 -4.72
CA SER A 31 0.29 -9.50 -3.60
C SER A 31 1.12 -8.23 -3.42
N TRP A 32 1.13 -7.70 -2.20
CA TRP A 32 1.81 -6.47 -1.86
C TRP A 32 2.64 -6.62 -0.57
N TYR A 33 3.64 -5.77 -0.42
CA TYR A 33 4.42 -5.61 0.80
C TYR A 33 4.82 -4.14 1.00
N PRO A 34 5.10 -3.71 2.24
CA PRO A 34 5.61 -2.37 2.53
C PRO A 34 6.89 -2.03 1.76
N GLY A 35 6.83 -0.97 0.96
CA GLY A 35 7.95 -0.53 0.11
C GLY A 35 7.92 -1.07 -1.33
N GLN A 36 6.95 -1.91 -1.68
CA GLN A 36 6.74 -2.34 -3.06
C GLN A 36 6.51 -1.13 -3.98
N GLY A 37 7.30 -1.06 -5.06
CA GLY A 37 7.15 -0.02 -6.08
C GLY A 37 7.87 1.29 -5.79
N LEU A 38 8.62 1.41 -4.67
CA LEU A 38 9.47 2.56 -4.39
C LEU A 38 10.49 2.79 -5.51
N LYS A 39 10.64 4.04 -5.93
CA LYS A 39 11.60 4.50 -6.94
C LYS A 39 12.30 5.76 -6.47
N GLN A 40 13.53 5.97 -6.95
CA GLN A 40 14.24 7.22 -6.72
C GLN A 40 13.43 8.39 -7.28
N GLY A 41 13.31 9.45 -6.48
CA GLY A 41 12.53 10.64 -6.80
C GLY A 41 11.10 10.60 -6.26
N ASP A 42 10.62 9.44 -5.80
CA ASP A 42 9.29 9.36 -5.21
C ASP A 42 9.19 10.19 -3.93
N TYR A 43 8.03 10.80 -3.73
CA TYR A 43 7.70 11.57 -2.55
C TYR A 43 6.41 11.02 -1.94
N PHE A 44 6.44 10.80 -0.63
CA PHE A 44 5.32 10.28 0.13
C PHE A 44 5.05 11.18 1.32
N ARG A 45 3.77 11.29 1.65
CA ARG A 45 3.26 12.04 2.80
C ARG A 45 2.21 11.20 3.50
N TYR A 46 2.40 11.03 4.80
CA TYR A 46 1.52 10.25 5.66
C TYR A 46 0.98 11.15 6.76
N ASN A 47 -0.34 11.15 6.92
CA ASN A 47 -0.98 11.62 8.14
C ASN A 47 -1.07 10.42 9.08
N VAL A 48 -0.39 10.48 10.22
CA VAL A 48 -0.18 9.34 11.10
C VAL A 48 -0.90 9.60 12.42
N CYS A 49 -1.77 8.66 12.80
CA CYS A 49 -2.34 8.60 14.14
C CYS A 49 -1.74 7.40 14.88
N TRP A 50 -1.08 7.69 16.00
CA TRP A 50 -0.60 6.68 16.93
C TRP A 50 -0.97 7.11 18.33
N THR A 51 -1.75 6.30 19.05
CA THR A 51 -2.26 6.63 20.38
C THR A 51 -1.15 6.90 21.39
N ASP A 52 -0.03 6.20 21.27
CA ASP A 52 1.09 6.34 22.20
C ASP A 52 1.96 7.57 21.89
N HIS A 53 1.78 8.20 20.72
CA HIS A 53 2.43 9.45 20.33
C HIS A 53 1.41 10.58 20.28
N ASN A 54 1.43 11.42 21.31
CA ASN A 54 0.54 12.59 21.43
C ASN A 54 -0.95 12.25 21.26
N ASN A 55 -1.40 11.05 21.65
CA ASN A 55 -2.81 10.65 21.66
C ASN A 55 -3.55 10.89 20.31
N CYS A 56 -2.89 10.58 19.19
CA CYS A 56 -3.40 10.83 17.83
C CYS A 56 -3.66 12.31 17.48
N ASP A 57 -2.97 13.25 18.12
CA ASP A 57 -2.84 14.61 17.61
C ASP A 57 -2.21 14.62 16.21
N PHE A 58 -2.44 15.70 15.46
CA PHE A 58 -1.96 15.82 14.09
C PHE A 58 -0.44 15.63 14.01
N PHE A 59 -0.05 14.57 13.29
CA PHE A 59 1.35 14.23 13.05
C PHE A 59 1.53 13.82 11.58
N GLU A 60 2.42 14.50 10.87
CA GLU A 60 2.72 14.23 9.47
C GLU A 60 4.16 13.71 9.33
N ILE A 61 4.32 12.64 8.56
CA ILE A 61 5.62 12.14 8.12
C ILE A 61 5.72 12.27 6.60
N ASP A 62 6.80 12.90 6.14
CA ASP A 62 7.17 12.94 4.73
C ASP A 62 8.45 12.14 4.48
N PHE A 63 8.49 11.42 3.36
CA PHE A 63 9.73 10.85 2.83
C PHE A 63 9.93 11.26 1.38
N TRP A 64 11.18 11.59 1.04
CA TRP A 64 11.64 11.67 -0.33
C TRP A 64 12.71 10.61 -0.59
N VAL A 65 12.50 9.77 -1.59
CA VAL A 65 13.42 8.69 -1.94
C VAL A 65 14.60 9.27 -2.72
N LYS A 66 15.71 9.52 -2.02
CA LYS A 66 16.88 10.19 -2.57
C LYS A 66 17.67 9.31 -3.52
N SER A 67 17.93 8.07 -3.11
CA SER A 67 18.68 7.10 -3.92
C SER A 67 18.58 5.69 -3.34
N LYS A 68 18.93 4.69 -4.15
CA LYS A 68 19.19 3.33 -3.67
C LYS A 68 20.53 3.29 -2.91
N THR A 69 20.67 2.43 -1.91
CA THR A 69 21.95 2.20 -1.22
C THR A 69 22.99 1.60 -2.17
N LEU A 70 24.29 1.81 -1.88
CA LEU A 70 25.38 1.33 -2.73
C LEU A 70 25.42 -0.20 -2.85
N ASP A 71 25.06 -0.90 -1.78
CA ASP A 71 24.95 -2.37 -1.76
C ASP A 71 23.65 -2.89 -2.41
N GLY A 72 22.74 -1.97 -2.73
CA GLY A 72 21.47 -2.27 -3.39
C GLY A 72 20.40 -2.89 -2.49
N ASN A 73 20.59 -2.93 -1.18
CA ASN A 73 19.68 -3.59 -0.23
C ASN A 73 18.68 -2.64 0.46
N GLY A 74 18.73 -1.35 0.15
CA GLY A 74 17.88 -0.34 0.79
C GLY A 74 17.69 0.93 -0.02
N TRP A 75 16.99 1.88 0.60
CA TRP A 75 16.70 3.22 0.10
C TRP A 75 17.19 4.27 1.09
N ASN A 76 17.95 5.25 0.60
CA ASN A 76 18.27 6.45 1.34
C ASN A 76 17.14 7.46 1.18
N LEU A 77 16.62 7.95 2.29
CA LEU A 77 15.48 8.86 2.35
C LEU A 77 15.89 10.19 2.99
N GLU A 78 15.31 11.29 2.48
CA GLU A 78 15.16 12.50 3.28
C GLU A 78 13.80 12.41 3.99
N PHE A 79 13.83 12.48 5.32
CA PHE A 79 12.69 12.33 6.22
C PHE A 79 12.33 13.69 6.81
N ALA A 80 11.04 14.01 6.86
CA ALA A 80 10.54 15.13 7.66
C ALA A 80 9.41 14.67 8.59
N ALA A 81 9.46 15.14 9.83
CA ALA A 81 8.38 15.01 10.80
C ALA A 81 7.81 16.40 11.13
N ILE A 82 6.50 16.52 11.06
CA ILE A 82 5.76 17.72 11.43
C ILE A 82 4.79 17.34 12.54
N ASP A 83 5.11 17.79 13.75
CA ASP A 83 4.40 17.49 14.99
C ASP A 83 3.98 18.82 15.62
N GLY A 84 2.77 19.27 15.28
CA GLY A 84 2.30 20.61 15.59
C GLY A 84 3.24 21.71 15.09
N SER A 85 3.86 22.46 16.02
CA SER A 85 4.85 23.49 15.70
C SER A 85 6.27 22.96 15.47
N ILE A 86 6.55 21.72 15.87
CA ILE A 86 7.87 21.10 15.75
C ILE A 86 8.03 20.56 14.33
N LYS A 87 9.12 20.93 13.67
CA LYS A 87 9.48 20.45 12.33
C LYS A 87 10.91 19.95 12.34
N GLN A 88 11.09 18.64 12.24
CA GLN A 88 12.41 18.02 12.17
C GLN A 88 12.64 17.44 10.78
N LYS A 89 13.86 17.57 10.27
CA LYS A 89 14.29 16.99 9.01
C LYS A 89 15.62 16.27 9.21
N GLY A 90 15.81 15.17 8.52
CA GLY A 90 17.05 14.41 8.57
C GLY A 90 17.07 13.33 7.51
N ALA A 91 18.19 12.62 7.42
CA ALA A 91 18.34 11.45 6.58
C ALA A 91 18.09 10.17 7.38
N VAL A 92 17.54 9.15 6.72
CA VAL A 92 17.37 7.79 7.24
C VAL A 92 17.48 6.80 6.07
N THR A 93 17.93 5.58 6.33
CA THR A 93 17.91 4.49 5.36
C THR A 93 16.82 3.49 5.74
N ILE A 94 16.08 2.94 4.76
CA ILE A 94 15.16 1.81 4.99
C ILE A 94 15.59 0.61 4.14
N GLY A 95 15.33 -0.60 4.62
CA GLY A 95 15.61 -1.83 3.86
C GLY A 95 14.62 -2.08 2.72
N MET A 96 15.02 -2.93 1.76
CA MET A 96 14.15 -3.39 0.66
C MET A 96 13.30 -4.62 0.99
N ILE A 97 13.73 -5.44 1.95
CA ILE A 97 12.99 -6.62 2.38
C ILE A 97 11.98 -6.23 3.45
N THR A 98 12.49 -5.57 4.48
CA THR A 98 11.72 -4.89 5.53
C THR A 98 12.08 -3.40 5.48
N PRO A 99 11.11 -2.48 5.53
CA PRO A 99 11.38 -1.05 5.51
C PRO A 99 11.76 -0.53 6.91
N ASP A 100 12.50 -1.32 7.68
CA ASP A 100 12.96 -0.92 9.02
C ASP A 100 13.91 0.29 8.90
N PRO A 101 13.71 1.35 9.71
CA PRO A 101 14.59 2.52 9.67
C PRO A 101 15.97 2.20 10.26
N MET A 102 17.01 2.59 9.54
CA MET A 102 18.42 2.40 9.87
C MET A 102 19.16 3.74 9.80
N TYR A 103 20.08 3.95 10.74
CA TYR A 103 20.95 5.13 10.81
C TYR A 103 20.21 6.48 10.72
N PRO A 104 19.13 6.70 11.51
CA PRO A 104 18.44 7.98 11.48
C PRO A 104 19.37 9.10 11.96
N THR A 105 19.25 10.27 11.34
CA THR A 105 19.90 11.48 11.87
C THR A 105 19.38 11.71 13.30
N PRO A 106 20.24 12.08 14.29
CA PRO A 106 19.84 12.06 15.70
C PRO A 106 18.55 12.80 16.02
N ASN A 107 18.31 13.97 15.41
CA ASN A 107 17.14 14.82 15.66
C ASN A 107 15.80 14.25 15.16
N ILE A 108 15.81 13.21 14.32
CA ILE A 108 14.59 12.53 13.83
C ILE A 108 14.41 11.13 14.45
N SER A 109 15.29 10.69 15.36
CA SER A 109 15.30 9.31 15.84
C SER A 109 13.96 8.90 16.47
N ASP A 110 13.38 9.76 17.31
CA ASP A 110 12.08 9.51 17.94
C ASP A 110 10.96 9.38 16.90
N TYR A 111 10.98 10.21 15.86
CA TYR A 111 9.99 10.16 14.78
C TYR A 111 10.17 8.95 13.85
N THR A 112 11.39 8.48 13.64
CA THR A 112 11.61 7.21 12.92
C THR A 112 11.11 6.00 13.72
N ASN A 113 11.07 6.09 15.06
CA ASN A 113 10.40 5.08 15.88
C ASN A 113 8.87 5.14 15.71
N VAL A 114 8.27 6.33 15.55
CA VAL A 114 6.86 6.43 15.18
C VAL A 114 6.60 5.73 13.85
N TYR A 115 7.38 6.05 12.80
CA TYR A 115 7.31 5.38 11.50
C TYR A 115 7.40 3.86 11.63
N LYS A 116 8.33 3.36 12.44
CA LYS A 116 8.50 1.93 12.68
C LYS A 116 7.22 1.30 13.21
N ASN A 117 6.61 1.93 14.20
CA ASN A 117 5.40 1.43 14.85
C ASN A 117 4.12 1.72 14.05
N THR A 118 4.19 2.47 12.93
CA THR A 118 3.01 2.87 12.15
C THR A 118 2.96 2.51 10.69
N ILE A 119 4.09 2.29 10.07
CA ILE A 119 4.13 1.92 8.65
C ILE A 119 5.01 0.69 8.51
N ALA A 120 6.20 0.71 9.12
CA ALA A 120 7.14 -0.40 8.95
C ALA A 120 6.61 -1.72 9.54
N TRP A 121 5.88 -1.68 10.67
CA TRP A 121 5.35 -2.88 11.35
C TRP A 121 4.52 -3.82 10.46
N LEU A 122 3.96 -3.33 9.34
CA LEU A 122 3.27 -4.15 8.34
C LEU A 122 4.20 -5.23 7.74
N ASP A 123 5.52 -5.08 7.88
CA ASP A 123 6.53 -6.06 7.49
C ASP A 123 6.45 -7.38 8.25
N SER A 124 5.94 -7.35 9.49
CA SER A 124 5.62 -8.54 10.28
C SER A 124 4.55 -9.40 9.62
N CYS A 125 3.82 -8.84 8.67
CA CYS A 125 2.77 -9.50 7.91
C CYS A 125 3.24 -9.90 6.54
N ALA A 126 3.90 -9.01 5.80
CA ALA A 126 4.33 -9.23 4.43
C ALA A 126 5.67 -8.53 4.17
N THR A 127 6.61 -9.25 3.56
CA THR A 127 7.90 -8.70 3.13
C THR A 127 8.05 -8.83 1.62
N SER A 128 9.11 -8.27 1.04
CA SER A 128 9.38 -8.46 -0.39
C SER A 128 9.60 -9.93 -0.80
N GLU A 129 10.04 -10.77 0.14
CA GLU A 129 10.24 -12.20 -0.06
C GLU A 129 8.94 -13.00 0.13
N THR A 130 8.01 -12.47 0.92
CA THR A 130 6.73 -13.11 1.25
C THR A 130 5.56 -12.12 1.11
N PRO A 131 5.32 -11.58 -0.11
CA PRO A 131 4.26 -10.61 -0.33
C PRO A 131 2.89 -11.26 -0.10
N LYS A 132 1.91 -10.48 0.35
CA LYS A 132 0.59 -11.01 0.69
C LYS A 132 -0.52 -10.34 -0.09
N ASP A 133 -1.50 -11.17 -0.40
CA ASP A 133 -2.68 -10.76 -1.13
C ASP A 133 -3.69 -10.02 -0.26
N PHE A 134 -4.22 -8.90 -0.73
CA PHE A 134 -5.27 -8.16 -0.03
C PHE A 134 -6.62 -8.91 0.04
N SER A 135 -6.82 -10.00 -0.70
CA SER A 135 -7.99 -10.87 -0.56
C SER A 135 -7.95 -11.81 0.66
N LEU A 136 -6.80 -11.89 1.35
CA LEU A 136 -6.68 -12.72 2.56
C LEU A 136 -7.47 -12.11 3.72
N LEU A 137 -8.45 -12.86 4.22
CA LEU A 137 -9.24 -12.51 5.40
C LEU A 137 -8.38 -12.33 6.66
N ALA A 138 -7.20 -12.94 6.71
CA ALA A 138 -6.24 -12.78 7.79
C ALA A 138 -4.86 -12.42 7.21
N TRP A 139 -4.62 -11.13 7.03
CA TRP A 139 -3.37 -10.63 6.45
C TRP A 139 -2.21 -10.74 7.44
N CYS A 140 -2.46 -10.46 8.71
CA CYS A 140 -1.52 -10.69 9.82
C CYS A 140 -2.15 -11.63 10.85
N ARG A 141 -1.47 -12.73 11.18
CA ARG A 141 -1.94 -13.71 12.19
C ARG A 141 -1.76 -13.20 13.63
N ASN A 142 -0.80 -12.30 13.85
CA ASN A 142 -0.44 -11.75 15.15
C ASN A 142 -0.28 -10.23 15.03
N GLY A 143 -1.36 -9.45 15.16
CA GLY A 143 -1.24 -7.99 15.26
C GLY A 143 -0.59 -7.61 16.59
N GLY A 144 0.74 -7.76 16.72
CA GLY A 144 1.43 -7.63 18.01
C GLY A 144 1.01 -8.68 19.06
N VAL A 145 1.73 -8.72 20.18
CA VAL A 145 1.53 -9.68 21.27
C VAL A 145 0.10 -9.59 21.82
N GLY A 146 -0.75 -10.58 21.50
CA GLY A 146 -2.13 -10.69 21.97
C GLY A 146 -3.20 -10.01 21.10
N GLY A 147 -2.85 -9.45 19.94
CA GLY A 147 -3.79 -8.67 19.12
C GLY A 147 -4.66 -9.50 18.16
N GLN A 148 -5.80 -8.92 17.79
CA GLN A 148 -6.73 -9.46 16.80
C GLN A 148 -6.12 -9.48 15.40
N THR A 149 -6.73 -10.25 14.51
CA THR A 149 -6.34 -10.36 13.11
C THR A 149 -6.42 -9.00 12.41
N VAL A 150 -5.38 -8.65 11.66
CA VAL A 150 -5.38 -7.48 10.78
C VAL A 150 -5.85 -7.92 9.40
N SER A 151 -6.86 -7.23 8.90
CA SER A 151 -7.54 -7.59 7.65
C SER A 151 -7.72 -6.35 6.78
N PRO A 152 -7.60 -6.47 5.45
CA PRO A 152 -7.97 -5.41 4.53
C PRO A 152 -9.49 -5.25 4.54
N GLU A 153 -9.98 -4.03 4.75
CA GLU A 153 -11.42 -3.73 4.78
C GLU A 153 -11.97 -3.29 3.42
N GLY A 154 -11.06 -2.94 2.50
CA GLY A 154 -11.40 -2.47 1.17
C GLY A 154 -10.54 -1.30 0.72
N GLN A 155 -10.90 -0.75 -0.44
CA GLN A 155 -10.22 0.39 -1.02
C GLN A 155 -11.05 1.67 -0.87
N THR A 156 -10.37 2.77 -0.58
CA THR A 156 -10.94 4.12 -0.60
C THR A 156 -10.19 5.03 -1.56
N ASP A 157 -10.86 6.06 -2.07
CA ASP A 157 -10.22 7.13 -2.83
C ASP A 157 -9.57 8.12 -1.87
N VAL A 158 -8.25 8.20 -1.91
CA VAL A 158 -7.47 9.20 -1.18
C VAL A 158 -7.13 10.32 -2.15
N THR A 159 -7.52 11.53 -1.81
CA THR A 159 -7.17 12.73 -2.58
C THR A 159 -5.99 13.42 -1.91
N VAL A 160 -4.87 13.52 -2.61
CA VAL A 160 -3.70 14.31 -2.22
C VAL A 160 -3.41 15.37 -3.28
N HIS A 161 -2.48 16.29 -3.02
CA HIS A 161 -2.09 17.31 -4.00
C HIS A 161 -1.63 16.72 -5.34
N ALA A 162 -1.03 15.53 -5.33
CA ALA A 162 -0.58 14.82 -6.53
C ALA A 162 -1.71 14.14 -7.33
N GLY A 163 -2.95 14.09 -6.82
CA GLY A 163 -4.10 13.47 -7.49
C GLY A 163 -4.95 12.59 -6.57
N LYS A 164 -5.81 11.77 -7.19
CA LYS A 164 -6.65 10.78 -6.49
C LYS A 164 -6.08 9.39 -6.69
N PHE A 165 -5.93 8.65 -5.59
CA PHE A 165 -5.33 7.32 -5.57
C PHE A 165 -6.27 6.35 -4.85
N LYS A 166 -6.32 5.10 -5.31
CA LYS A 166 -6.94 4.02 -4.56
C LYS A 166 -5.97 3.55 -3.47
N ALA A 167 -6.41 3.57 -2.23
CA ALA A 167 -5.65 3.10 -1.08
C ALA A 167 -6.41 2.00 -0.36
N TRP A 168 -5.70 1.00 0.14
CA TRP A 168 -6.27 -0.03 0.99
C TRP A 168 -6.36 0.47 2.43
N ILE A 169 -7.51 0.19 3.07
CA ILE A 169 -7.72 0.44 4.49
C ILE A 169 -7.48 -0.85 5.25
N PHE A 170 -6.66 -0.76 6.28
CA PHE A 170 -6.49 -1.83 7.27
C PHE A 170 -7.11 -1.40 8.60
N LEU A 171 -7.95 -2.27 9.16
CA LEU A 171 -8.42 -2.12 10.54
C LEU A 171 -7.54 -2.93 11.49
N ASN A 172 -7.05 -2.23 12.51
CA ASN A 172 -6.67 -2.79 13.79
C ASN A 172 -7.55 -2.09 14.84
N TYR A 173 -8.01 -2.82 15.87
CA TYR A 173 -8.86 -2.25 16.94
C TYR A 173 -8.23 -1.02 17.65
N TRP A 174 -6.92 -0.83 17.51
CA TRP A 174 -6.17 0.31 18.06
C TRP A 174 -5.70 1.32 17.00
N LYS A 175 -5.95 1.08 15.70
CA LYS A 175 -5.34 1.87 14.63
C LYS A 175 -6.01 1.72 13.26
N GLN A 176 -6.26 2.85 12.62
CA GLN A 176 -6.62 2.90 11.20
C GLN A 176 -5.40 3.29 10.38
N GLU A 177 -5.01 2.45 9.42
CA GLU A 177 -3.90 2.74 8.53
C GLU A 177 -4.37 2.74 7.07
N ILE A 178 -3.98 3.79 6.35
CA ILE A 178 -4.26 3.97 4.93
C ILE A 178 -2.97 3.66 4.17
N VAL A 179 -2.99 2.58 3.40
CA VAL A 179 -1.86 2.18 2.56
C VAL A 179 -2.15 2.63 1.13
N GLN A 180 -1.48 3.70 0.70
CA GLN A 180 -1.56 4.17 -0.68
C GLN A 180 -0.68 3.30 -1.57
N GLN A 181 -1.30 2.60 -2.52
CA GLN A 181 -0.59 1.89 -3.57
C GLN A 181 -0.42 2.84 -4.77
N ASN A 182 0.80 3.35 -4.99
CA ASN A 182 1.06 4.15 -6.18
C ASN A 182 0.95 3.26 -7.42
N ARG A 183 -0.13 3.43 -8.20
CA ARG A 183 -0.13 3.01 -9.60
C ARG A 183 0.91 3.85 -10.34
N SER A 184 2.06 3.28 -10.65
CA SER A 184 2.80 3.76 -11.81
C SER A 184 2.01 3.34 -13.05
N SER A 185 1.42 4.32 -13.73
CA SER A 185 1.07 4.20 -15.15
C SER A 185 2.27 3.78 -15.98
#